data_AF-W0EDI7-F1
#
_entry.id   AF-W0EDI7-F1
#
_cell.length_a   1.000
_cell.length_b   1.000
_cell.length_c   1.000
_cell.angle_alpha   90.00
_cell.angle_beta   90.00
_cell.angle_gamma   90.00
#
_symmetry.space_group_name_H-M   'P 1'
#
loop_
_entity.id
_entity.type
_entity.pdbx_description
1 polymer ?
#
loop_
_entity_poly.entity_id
_entity_poly.type
_entity_poly.pdbx_seq_one_letter_code
_entity_poly.pdbx_strand_id
1 'polypeptide(L)'
;MPFKEETKKEIYEYCNNHLADEAWYQHEFDFIANEKLRDRLVAEFRAIRFAYKLYEGIEAQDENYLFEIRCQILSYATLYEAVIDYVLYTYYSDSIEFDEMTHHTIPVKIDIPKEKREKLEKELCHNGKQLSAFYYDRKEKEGTSIRFDSKCKTAEKLGLIHTFQNENSEQINLTEEIITIYSYRNGIHIIAEQRKGIQYELDLSKKAYRRMRPFIDQVKQQLTKDGKLAT
;
A
#
# COMPACT_ATOMS: atom_id res chain seq x y z
N MET A 1 -14.01 33.47 1.70
CA MET A 1 -12.86 34.39 1.60
C MET A 1 -11.72 33.82 2.43
N PRO A 2 -10.45 34.00 2.04
CA PRO A 2 -9.31 33.54 2.85
C PRO A 2 -9.23 34.28 4.19
N PHE A 3 -8.58 33.67 5.18
CA PHE A 3 -8.24 34.32 6.45
C PHE A 3 -7.34 35.55 6.24
N LYS A 4 -7.24 36.39 7.28
CA LYS A 4 -6.27 37.50 7.33
C LYS A 4 -4.83 36.95 7.33
N GLU A 5 -3.87 37.72 6.83
CA GLU A 5 -2.46 37.31 6.78
C GLU A 5 -1.88 36.96 8.15
N GLU A 6 -2.27 37.69 9.19
CA GLU A 6 -1.87 37.42 10.58
C GLU A 6 -2.32 36.00 11.01
N THR A 7 -3.60 35.68 10.80
CA THR A 7 -4.16 34.36 11.12
C THR A 7 -3.52 33.25 10.30
N LYS A 8 -3.25 33.50 9.01
CA LYS A 8 -2.52 32.52 8.17
C LYS A 8 -1.15 32.24 8.76
N LYS A 9 -0.40 33.29 9.11
CA LYS A 9 0.94 33.17 9.67
C LYS A 9 0.93 32.36 10.97
N GLU A 10 0.02 32.67 11.90
CA GLU A 10 -0.13 31.92 13.15
C GLU A 10 -0.44 30.43 12.90
N ILE A 11 -1.35 30.12 11.97
CA ILE A 11 -1.69 28.75 11.59
C ILE A 11 -0.47 28.02 11.02
N TYR A 12 0.24 28.64 10.06
CA TYR A 12 1.42 28.04 9.44
C TYR A 12 2.55 27.84 10.46
N GLU A 13 2.79 28.80 11.34
CA GLU A 13 3.80 28.69 12.40
C GLU A 13 3.45 27.55 13.37
N TYR A 14 2.21 27.48 13.86
CA TYR A 14 1.76 26.41 14.74
C TYR A 14 1.97 25.03 14.09
N CYS A 15 1.48 24.84 12.88
CA CYS A 15 1.55 23.54 12.22
C CYS A 15 3.01 23.15 11.92
N ASN A 16 3.81 24.06 11.36
CA ASN A 16 5.19 23.76 10.96
C ASN A 16 6.10 23.47 12.15
N ASN A 17 5.86 24.05 13.32
CA ASN A 17 6.62 23.75 14.55
C ASN A 17 6.47 22.30 15.02
N HIS A 18 5.47 21.58 14.52
CA HIS A 18 5.23 20.16 14.82
C HIS A 18 5.70 19.21 13.71
N LEU A 19 6.27 19.73 12.62
CA LEU A 19 6.85 18.93 11.54
C LEU A 19 8.36 18.81 11.74
N ALA A 20 8.92 17.71 11.23
CA ALA A 20 10.37 17.60 11.10
C ALA A 20 10.86 18.56 10.00
N ASP A 21 12.17 18.82 9.97
CA ASP A 21 12.76 19.56 8.87
C ASP A 21 12.74 18.76 7.56
N GLU A 22 12.91 19.45 6.44
CA GLU A 22 12.87 18.81 5.13
C GLU A 22 14.00 17.79 4.93
N ALA A 23 15.15 18.04 5.54
CA ALA A 23 16.30 17.14 5.50
C ALA A 23 15.98 15.79 6.14
N TRP A 24 15.24 15.78 7.25
CA TRP A 24 14.77 14.56 7.90
C TRP A 24 13.89 13.75 6.96
N TYR A 25 12.88 14.36 6.33
CA TYR A 25 12.01 13.63 5.39
C TYR A 25 12.76 13.10 4.16
N GLN A 26 13.69 13.88 3.60
CA GLN A 26 14.52 13.45 2.49
C GLN A 26 15.41 12.26 2.89
N HIS A 27 15.97 12.29 4.10
CA HIS A 27 16.70 11.17 4.65
C HIS A 27 15.79 9.94 4.82
N GLU A 28 14.58 10.09 5.35
CA GLU A 28 13.66 8.94 5.52
C GLU A 28 13.36 8.20 4.21
N PHE A 29 13.34 8.89 3.06
CA PHE A 29 13.09 8.30 1.74
C PHE A 29 14.33 8.25 0.82
N ASP A 30 15.54 8.31 1.38
CA ASP A 30 16.81 8.24 0.62
C ASP A 30 16.92 7.00 -0.28
N PHE A 31 16.31 5.89 0.13
CA PHE A 31 16.23 4.64 -0.60
C PHE A 31 15.32 4.69 -1.84
N ILE A 32 14.65 5.81 -2.10
CA ILE A 32 13.91 6.05 -3.33
C ILE A 32 14.82 6.81 -4.30
N ALA A 33 15.48 6.11 -5.21
CA ALA A 33 16.41 6.71 -6.17
C ALA A 33 15.72 7.62 -7.21
N ASN A 34 14.43 7.41 -7.47
CA ASN A 34 13.64 8.30 -8.33
C ASN A 34 13.33 9.60 -7.58
N GLU A 35 14.07 10.67 -7.87
CA GLU A 35 13.94 11.98 -7.19
C GLU A 35 12.52 12.53 -7.25
N LYS A 36 11.85 12.45 -8.41
CA LYS A 36 10.49 12.95 -8.56
C LYS A 36 9.49 12.20 -7.66
N LEU A 37 9.64 10.88 -7.53
CA LEU A 37 8.83 10.09 -6.62
C LEU A 37 9.18 10.41 -5.17
N ARG A 38 10.47 10.50 -4.83
CA ARG A 38 10.94 10.84 -3.49
C ARG A 38 10.39 12.19 -3.03
N ASP A 39 10.52 13.23 -3.84
CA ASP A 39 10.00 14.56 -3.54
C ASP A 39 8.48 14.54 -3.38
N ARG A 40 7.77 13.73 -4.17
CA ARG A 40 6.33 13.56 -4.02
C ARG A 40 5.97 12.88 -2.70
N LEU A 41 6.68 11.82 -2.30
CA LEU A 41 6.48 11.12 -1.02
C LEU A 41 6.77 12.04 0.18
N VAL A 42 7.87 12.81 0.11
CA VAL A 42 8.24 13.80 1.11
C VAL A 42 7.15 14.87 1.25
N ALA A 43 6.72 15.45 0.14
CA ALA A 43 5.68 16.48 0.13
C ALA A 43 4.35 15.95 0.69
N GLU A 44 3.96 14.73 0.29
CA GLU A 44 2.74 14.10 0.79
C GLU A 44 2.82 13.83 2.30
N PHE A 45 3.94 13.24 2.78
CA PHE A 45 4.10 12.97 4.21
C PHE A 45 4.06 14.25 5.05
N ARG A 46 4.73 15.32 4.58
CA ARG A 46 4.65 16.65 5.21
C ARG A 46 3.22 17.20 5.22
N ALA A 47 2.53 17.13 4.09
CA ALA A 47 1.17 17.64 3.95
C ALA A 47 0.19 16.91 4.88
N ILE A 48 0.30 15.58 5.03
CA ILE A 48 -0.53 14.79 5.95
C ILE A 48 -0.31 15.26 7.39
N ARG A 49 0.96 15.45 7.80
CA ARG A 49 1.28 15.91 9.16
C ARG A 49 0.80 17.34 9.40
N PHE A 50 0.95 18.22 8.43
CA PHE A 50 0.44 19.58 8.49
C PHE A 50 -1.09 19.59 8.65
N ALA A 51 -1.82 18.84 7.82
CA ALA A 51 -3.27 18.75 7.87
C ALA A 51 -3.76 18.20 9.23
N TYR A 52 -3.15 17.13 9.72
CA TYR A 52 -3.46 16.61 11.05
C TYR A 52 -3.30 17.68 12.14
N LYS A 53 -2.19 18.44 12.10
CA LYS A 53 -1.93 19.51 13.08
C LYS A 53 -2.89 20.69 12.94
N LEU A 54 -3.30 21.03 11.73
CA LEU A 54 -4.31 22.05 11.51
C LEU A 54 -5.65 21.67 12.16
N TYR A 55 -6.13 20.45 11.91
CA TYR A 55 -7.39 19.96 12.46
C TYR A 55 -7.32 19.75 13.98
N GLU A 56 -6.18 19.32 14.51
CA GLU A 56 -5.91 19.27 15.95
C GLU A 56 -5.96 20.67 16.56
N GLY A 57 -5.31 21.66 15.94
CA GLY A 57 -5.21 23.02 16.46
C GLY A 57 -6.52 23.81 16.48
N ILE A 58 -7.46 23.50 15.57
CA ILE A 58 -8.81 24.06 15.60
C ILE A 58 -9.77 23.24 16.48
N GLU A 59 -9.27 22.20 17.16
CA GLU A 59 -10.05 21.25 17.93
C GLU A 59 -11.26 20.74 17.14
N ALA A 60 -11.02 20.27 15.90
CA ALA A 60 -12.09 19.85 15.01
C ALA A 60 -13.03 18.83 15.68
N GLN A 61 -14.33 19.04 15.54
CA GLN A 61 -15.38 18.21 16.13
C GLN A 61 -16.23 17.55 15.04
N ASP A 62 -17.01 16.54 15.44
CA ASP A 62 -18.04 15.90 14.64
C ASP A 62 -17.58 15.52 13.22
N GLU A 63 -18.22 16.06 12.19
CA GLU A 63 -17.96 15.71 10.79
C GLU A 63 -16.55 16.12 10.34
N ASN A 64 -16.03 17.23 10.86
CA ASN A 64 -14.69 17.71 10.50
C ASN A 64 -13.60 16.81 11.10
N TYR A 65 -13.81 16.33 12.32
CA TYR A 65 -12.91 15.36 12.93
C TYR A 65 -12.90 14.04 12.18
N LEU A 66 -14.09 13.55 11.84
CA LEU A 66 -14.27 12.33 11.07
C LEU A 66 -13.63 12.43 9.67
N PHE A 67 -13.77 13.58 9.02
CA PHE A 67 -13.13 13.86 7.74
C PHE A 67 -11.61 13.79 7.83
N GLU A 68 -11.00 14.40 8.86
CA GLU A 68 -9.55 14.35 9.07
C GLU A 68 -9.06 12.91 9.22
N ILE A 69 -9.70 12.13 10.09
CA ILE A 69 -9.34 10.72 10.35
C ILE A 69 -9.31 9.94 9.03
N ARG A 70 -10.31 10.15 8.17
CA ARG A 70 -10.43 9.48 6.87
C ARG A 70 -9.35 9.91 5.89
N CYS A 71 -9.10 11.21 5.79
CA CYS A 71 -8.01 11.75 4.97
C CYS A 71 -6.67 11.18 5.44
N GLN A 72 -6.44 11.08 6.74
CA GLN A 72 -5.22 10.52 7.30
C GLN A 72 -5.03 9.05 6.89
N ILE A 73 -6.06 8.21 7.04
CA ILE A 73 -6.02 6.80 6.62
C ILE A 73 -5.74 6.69 5.12
N LEU A 74 -6.47 7.46 4.29
CA LEU A 74 -6.33 7.44 2.84
C LEU A 74 -4.92 7.83 2.38
N SER A 75 -4.38 8.92 2.93
CA SER A 75 -3.09 9.43 2.52
C SER A 75 -1.93 8.53 2.97
N TYR A 76 -1.97 8.00 4.19
CA TYR A 76 -0.95 7.02 4.62
C TYR A 76 -1.05 5.70 3.84
N ALA A 77 -2.25 5.21 3.52
CA ALA A 77 -2.42 4.04 2.66
C ALA A 77 -1.73 4.23 1.29
N THR A 78 -1.83 5.44 0.73
CA THR A 78 -1.20 5.80 -0.55
C THR A 78 0.33 5.86 -0.42
N LEU A 79 0.86 6.35 0.71
CA LEU A 79 2.30 6.32 0.99
C LEU A 79 2.84 4.88 1.06
N TYR A 80 2.18 4.01 1.83
CA TYR A 80 2.56 2.59 1.91
C TYR A 80 2.53 1.93 0.53
N GLU A 81 1.47 2.18 -0.25
CA GLU A 81 1.33 1.66 -1.60
C GLU A 81 2.49 2.07 -2.50
N ALA A 82 2.77 3.37 -2.59
CA ALA A 82 3.81 3.90 -3.45
C ALA A 82 5.21 3.39 -3.07
N VAL A 83 5.51 3.29 -1.77
CA VAL A 83 6.81 2.78 -1.31
C VAL A 83 6.96 1.28 -1.59
N ILE A 84 5.98 0.46 -1.23
CA ILE A 84 6.05 -1.00 -1.47
C ILE A 84 6.16 -1.28 -2.96
N ASP A 85 5.33 -0.60 -3.77
CA ASP A 85 5.37 -0.76 -5.22
C ASP A 85 6.74 -0.41 -5.78
N TYR A 86 7.27 0.77 -5.46
CA TYR A 86 8.59 1.18 -5.93
C TYR A 86 9.68 0.19 -5.51
N VAL A 87 9.69 -0.24 -4.26
CA VAL A 87 10.73 -1.14 -3.73
C VAL A 87 10.69 -2.49 -4.43
N LEU A 88 9.52 -3.09 -4.59
CA LEU A 88 9.37 -4.40 -5.25
C LEU A 88 9.84 -4.34 -6.70
N TYR A 89 9.39 -3.35 -7.47
CA TYR A 89 9.73 -3.22 -8.89
C TYR A 89 11.18 -2.80 -9.13
N THR A 90 11.74 -1.96 -8.26
CA THR A 90 13.10 -1.41 -8.44
C THR A 90 14.17 -2.37 -7.93
N TYR A 91 13.97 -2.97 -6.76
CA TYR A 91 15.04 -3.72 -6.08
C TYR A 91 14.88 -5.24 -6.15
N TYR A 92 13.66 -5.75 -6.38
CA TYR A 92 13.35 -7.17 -6.30
C TYR A 92 12.64 -7.72 -7.55
N SER A 93 12.69 -7.01 -8.68
CA SER A 93 12.07 -7.47 -9.93
C SER A 93 12.70 -8.76 -10.48
N ASP A 94 13.89 -9.11 -10.01
CA ASP A 94 14.63 -10.33 -10.30
C ASP A 94 14.37 -11.48 -9.30
N SER A 95 13.57 -11.27 -8.27
CA SER A 95 13.27 -12.27 -7.24
C SER A 95 12.20 -13.27 -7.66
N ILE A 96 12.26 -14.48 -7.10
CA ILE A 96 11.24 -15.53 -7.32
C ILE A 96 9.89 -15.08 -6.76
N GLU A 97 9.91 -14.41 -5.61
CA GLU A 97 8.73 -13.90 -4.93
C GLU A 97 8.01 -12.84 -5.79
N PHE A 98 8.77 -11.96 -6.45
CA PHE A 98 8.23 -10.99 -7.39
C PHE A 98 7.65 -11.68 -8.63
N ASP A 99 8.35 -12.67 -9.19
CA ASP A 99 7.86 -13.43 -10.34
C ASP A 99 6.55 -14.18 -10.03
N GLU A 100 6.42 -14.79 -8.84
CA GLU A 100 5.17 -15.38 -8.36
C GLU A 100 4.03 -14.35 -8.21
N MET A 101 4.37 -13.15 -7.77
CA MET A 101 3.41 -12.06 -7.62
C MET A 101 2.90 -11.58 -8.98
N THR A 102 3.79 -11.41 -9.96
CA THR A 102 3.47 -10.84 -11.27
C THR A 102 2.96 -11.86 -12.27
N HIS A 103 3.17 -13.16 -12.08
CA HIS A 103 2.72 -14.18 -13.02
C HIS A 103 1.53 -15.00 -12.50
N HIS A 104 0.79 -15.58 -13.44
CA HIS A 104 -0.25 -16.55 -13.17
C HIS A 104 -0.24 -17.65 -14.24
N THR A 105 -0.69 -18.83 -13.84
CA THR A 105 -0.85 -19.95 -14.77
C THR A 105 -2.24 -19.90 -15.36
N ILE A 106 -2.35 -19.79 -16.69
CA ILE A 106 -3.64 -19.78 -17.38
C ILE A 106 -3.80 -20.97 -18.32
N PRO A 107 -5.03 -21.49 -18.48
CA PRO A 107 -5.31 -22.45 -19.53
C PRO A 107 -5.37 -21.74 -20.89
N VAL A 108 -4.46 -22.08 -21.80
CA VAL A 108 -4.45 -21.59 -23.18
C VAL A 108 -5.06 -22.65 -24.08
N LYS A 109 -6.11 -22.26 -24.82
CA LYS A 109 -6.85 -23.17 -25.68
C LYS A 109 -5.99 -23.61 -26.85
N ILE A 110 -6.02 -24.91 -27.14
CA ILE A 110 -5.43 -25.47 -28.36
C ILE A 110 -6.52 -25.47 -29.43
N ASP A 111 -6.27 -24.78 -30.54
CA ASP A 111 -7.15 -24.88 -31.70
C ASP A 111 -6.92 -26.20 -32.43
N ILE A 112 -7.91 -27.08 -32.34
CA ILE A 112 -7.91 -28.37 -33.00
C ILE A 112 -8.66 -28.23 -34.34
N PRO A 113 -8.09 -28.69 -35.47
CA PRO A 113 -8.77 -28.71 -36.76
C PRO A 113 -10.15 -29.40 -36.69
N LYS A 114 -11.13 -28.85 -37.40
CA LYS A 114 -12.55 -29.26 -37.30
C LYS A 114 -12.77 -30.77 -37.41
N GLU A 115 -12.13 -31.43 -38.38
CA GLU A 115 -12.24 -32.88 -38.59
C GLU A 115 -11.77 -33.71 -37.39
N LYS A 116 -10.70 -33.30 -36.71
CA LYS A 116 -10.18 -33.98 -35.52
C LYS A 116 -11.05 -33.71 -34.30
N ARG A 117 -11.60 -32.50 -34.19
CA ARG A 117 -12.53 -32.12 -33.13
C ARG A 117 -13.83 -32.93 -33.20
N GLU A 118 -14.39 -33.11 -34.40
CA GLU A 118 -15.61 -33.93 -34.60
C GLU A 118 -15.39 -35.40 -34.21
N LYS A 119 -14.18 -35.95 -34.39
CA LYS A 119 -13.83 -37.29 -33.89
C LYS A 119 -13.74 -37.32 -32.37
N LEU A 120 -13.09 -36.32 -31.76
CA LEU A 120 -12.96 -36.22 -30.30
C LEU A 120 -14.32 -36.06 -29.61
N GLU A 121 -15.22 -35.24 -30.15
CA GLU A 121 -16.56 -35.01 -29.60
C GLU A 121 -17.47 -36.25 -29.67
N LYS A 122 -17.25 -37.14 -30.64
CA LYS A 122 -17.98 -38.42 -30.75
C LYS A 122 -17.52 -39.44 -29.69
N GLU A 123 -16.22 -39.48 -29.40
CA GLU A 123 -15.62 -40.48 -28.52
C GLU A 123 -15.57 -40.04 -27.05
N LEU A 124 -15.50 -38.73 -26.79
CA LEU A 124 -15.32 -38.19 -25.46
C LEU A 124 -16.50 -37.28 -25.09
N CYS A 125 -17.38 -37.78 -24.21
CA CYS A 125 -18.45 -37.02 -23.59
C CYS A 125 -18.31 -37.05 -22.07
N HIS A 126 -18.31 -35.90 -21.43
CA HIS A 126 -18.33 -35.80 -19.97
C HIS A 126 -19.43 -34.84 -19.52
N ASN A 127 -20.42 -35.35 -18.78
CA ASN A 127 -21.52 -34.57 -18.22
C ASN A 127 -22.27 -33.66 -19.23
N GLY A 128 -22.42 -34.12 -20.49
CA GLY A 128 -23.10 -33.37 -21.54
C GLY A 128 -22.39 -32.08 -21.97
N LYS A 129 -21.13 -31.88 -21.56
CA LYS A 129 -20.34 -30.69 -21.90
C LYS A 129 -19.34 -31.01 -23.02
N GLN A 130 -19.13 -30.04 -23.91
CA GLN A 130 -18.08 -30.13 -24.94
C GLN A 130 -16.70 -30.04 -24.28
N LEU A 131 -15.82 -30.98 -24.64
CA LEU A 131 -14.44 -31.00 -24.17
C LEU A 131 -13.59 -30.08 -25.06
N SER A 132 -12.82 -29.20 -24.44
CA SER A 132 -11.83 -28.35 -25.11
C SER A 132 -10.45 -28.71 -24.59
N ALA A 133 -9.48 -28.86 -25.50
CA ALA A 133 -8.10 -29.08 -25.12
C ALA A 133 -7.42 -27.77 -24.75
N PHE A 134 -6.72 -27.76 -23.62
CA PHE A 134 -5.91 -26.65 -23.14
C PHE A 134 -4.53 -27.15 -22.75
N TYR A 135 -3.53 -26.28 -22.82
CA TYR A 135 -2.29 -26.42 -22.07
C TYR A 135 -2.18 -25.29 -21.06
N TYR A 136 -1.37 -25.48 -20.02
CA TYR A 136 -1.13 -24.42 -19.03
C TYR A 136 0.11 -23.62 -19.44
N ASP A 137 -0.04 -22.31 -19.44
CA ASP A 137 1.04 -21.38 -19.76
C ASP A 137 1.22 -20.35 -18.62
N ARG A 138 2.43 -19.85 -18.45
CA ARG A 138 2.76 -18.83 -17.44
C ARG A 138 2.70 -17.47 -18.11
N LYS A 139 1.72 -16.64 -17.72
CA LYS A 139 1.58 -15.27 -18.25
C LYS A 139 1.74 -14.23 -17.17
N GLU A 140 2.35 -13.12 -17.55
CA GLU A 140 2.40 -11.90 -16.75
C GLU A 140 0.98 -11.36 -16.56
N LYS A 141 0.66 -10.95 -15.34
CA LYS A 141 -0.57 -10.25 -14.99
C LYS A 141 -0.46 -8.82 -15.49
N GLU A 142 -1.58 -8.23 -15.87
CA GLU A 142 -1.62 -6.78 -16.09
C GLU A 142 -1.25 -6.06 -14.78
N GLY A 143 -0.31 -5.11 -14.82
CA GLY A 143 0.22 -4.49 -13.59
C GLY A 143 -0.86 -3.86 -12.69
N THR A 144 -1.94 -3.35 -13.27
CA THR A 144 -3.10 -2.79 -12.56
C THR A 144 -3.97 -3.85 -11.86
N SER A 145 -3.82 -5.13 -12.22
CA SER A 145 -4.58 -6.24 -11.65
C SER A 145 -3.95 -6.83 -10.39
N ILE A 146 -2.68 -6.51 -10.11
CA ILE A 146 -1.97 -7.01 -8.93
C ILE A 146 -2.50 -6.28 -7.69
N ARG A 147 -3.22 -7.02 -6.86
CA ARG A 147 -3.81 -6.49 -5.63
C ARG A 147 -2.72 -6.09 -4.63
N PHE A 148 -2.95 -5.00 -3.91
CA PHE A 148 -2.00 -4.49 -2.91
C PHE A 148 -1.72 -5.50 -1.77
N ASP A 149 -2.71 -6.29 -1.36
CA ASP A 149 -2.50 -7.37 -0.38
C ASP A 149 -1.44 -8.39 -0.84
N SER A 150 -1.39 -8.67 -2.14
CA SER A 150 -0.40 -9.55 -2.76
C SER A 150 0.99 -8.91 -2.76
N LYS A 151 1.07 -7.58 -2.97
CA LYS A 151 2.32 -6.81 -2.85
C LYS A 151 2.85 -6.85 -1.41
N CYS A 152 2.00 -6.61 -0.42
CA CYS A 152 2.39 -6.70 0.99
C CYS A 152 2.89 -8.09 1.37
N LYS A 153 2.19 -9.16 0.96
CA LYS A 153 2.63 -10.54 1.22
C LYS A 153 3.96 -10.87 0.53
N THR A 154 4.19 -10.33 -0.65
CA THR A 154 5.47 -10.48 -1.37
C THR A 154 6.57 -9.74 -0.61
N ALA A 155 6.31 -8.52 -0.15
CA ALA A 155 7.23 -7.77 0.69
C ALA A 155 7.53 -8.49 2.02
N GLU A 156 6.54 -9.17 2.61
CA GLU A 156 6.74 -9.99 3.81
C GLU A 156 7.64 -11.20 3.56
N LYS A 157 7.43 -11.93 2.46
CA LYS A 157 8.31 -13.04 2.06
C LYS A 157 9.76 -12.58 1.86
N LEU A 158 9.95 -11.38 1.31
CA LEU A 158 11.25 -10.76 1.08
C LEU A 158 11.86 -10.13 2.36
N GLY A 159 11.15 -10.17 3.49
CA GLY A 159 11.61 -9.60 4.77
C GLY A 159 11.52 -8.07 4.87
N LEU A 160 11.00 -7.39 3.83
CA LEU A 160 10.86 -5.92 3.77
C LEU A 160 9.92 -5.37 4.83
N ILE A 161 8.89 -6.15 5.16
CA ILE A 161 7.95 -5.86 6.25
C ILE A 161 7.70 -7.15 7.03
N HIS A 162 7.70 -7.09 8.35
CA HIS A 162 7.54 -8.26 9.19
C HIS A 162 7.00 -7.89 10.57
N THR A 163 6.63 -8.93 11.32
CA THR A 163 6.13 -8.79 12.68
C THR A 163 7.25 -8.32 13.62
N PHE A 164 6.97 -7.32 14.47
CA PHE A 164 7.93 -6.77 15.43
C PHE A 164 7.28 -6.57 16.81
N GLN A 165 8.10 -6.36 17.84
CA GLN A 165 7.62 -6.00 19.19
C GLN A 165 7.75 -4.49 19.40
N ASN A 166 6.69 -3.86 19.93
CA ASN A 166 6.77 -2.44 20.35
C ASN A 166 7.40 -2.30 21.75
N GLU A 167 7.55 -1.06 22.19
CA GLU A 167 8.04 -0.68 23.53
C GLU A 167 7.26 -1.35 24.67
N ASN A 168 5.99 -1.71 24.44
CA ASN A 168 5.13 -2.37 25.41
C ASN A 168 5.20 -3.91 25.34
N SER A 169 6.16 -4.47 24.60
CA SER A 169 6.31 -5.92 24.35
C SER A 169 5.10 -6.56 23.63
N GLU A 170 4.26 -5.76 22.99
CA GLU A 170 3.16 -6.26 22.16
C GLU A 170 3.68 -6.64 20.77
N GLN A 171 3.26 -7.81 20.31
CA GLN A 171 3.60 -8.31 18.99
C GLN A 171 2.68 -7.68 17.94
N ILE A 172 3.27 -6.99 16.97
CA ILE A 172 2.57 -6.27 15.91
C ILE A 172 2.89 -6.89 14.57
N ASN A 173 1.88 -7.41 13.90
CA ASN A 173 1.99 -7.83 12.51
C ASN A 173 1.85 -6.60 11.60
N LEU A 174 2.99 -6.04 11.19
CA LEU A 174 3.02 -4.84 10.35
C LEU A 174 2.35 -5.08 8.99
N THR A 175 2.56 -6.25 8.39
CA THR A 175 1.98 -6.65 7.10
C THR A 175 0.46 -6.58 7.14
N GLU A 176 -0.17 -7.23 8.12
CA GLU A 176 -1.62 -7.26 8.27
C GLU A 176 -2.21 -5.89 8.63
N GLU A 177 -1.50 -5.10 9.44
CA GLU A 177 -1.93 -3.72 9.74
C GLU A 177 -1.90 -2.82 8.49
N ILE A 178 -0.85 -2.88 7.66
CA ILE A 178 -0.76 -2.12 6.40
C ILE A 178 -1.86 -2.57 5.42
N ILE A 179 -2.10 -3.88 5.29
CA ILE A 179 -3.21 -4.42 4.49
C ILE A 179 -4.55 -3.89 5.01
N THR A 180 -4.73 -3.86 6.33
CA THR A 180 -5.94 -3.35 6.96
C THR A 180 -6.13 -1.85 6.67
N ILE A 181 -5.10 -1.03 6.88
CA ILE A 181 -5.10 0.42 6.58
C ILE A 181 -5.50 0.65 5.12
N TYR A 182 -4.89 -0.09 4.20
CA TYR A 182 -5.22 0.01 2.78
C TYR A 182 -6.63 -0.48 2.45
N SER A 183 -7.12 -1.54 3.08
CA SER A 183 -8.49 -2.02 2.87
C SER A 183 -9.53 -0.97 3.26
N TYR A 184 -9.22 -0.13 4.26
CA TYR A 184 -10.10 0.95 4.69
C TYR A 184 -10.20 2.09 3.70
N ARG A 185 -9.16 2.40 2.91
CA ARG A 185 -9.27 3.33 1.77
C ARG A 185 -10.44 2.98 0.84
N ASN A 186 -10.64 1.68 0.58
CA ASN A 186 -11.74 1.19 -0.27
C ASN A 186 -13.07 1.07 0.50
N GLY A 187 -13.00 1.06 1.83
CA GLY A 187 -14.12 0.93 2.76
C GLY A 187 -14.74 2.26 3.21
N ILE A 188 -14.22 3.41 2.77
CA ILE A 188 -14.82 4.75 2.99
C ILE A 188 -16.03 4.93 2.05
N HIS A 189 -16.96 3.98 2.11
CA HIS A 189 -18.27 4.07 1.50
C HIS A 189 -19.23 4.33 2.65
N ILE A 190 -20.05 5.38 2.58
CA ILE A 190 -20.99 5.81 3.64
C ILE A 190 -21.81 4.63 4.21
N ILE A 191 -22.07 3.60 3.39
CA ILE A 191 -22.80 2.38 3.77
C ILE A 191 -21.95 1.38 4.60
N ALA A 192 -20.65 1.27 4.34
CA ALA A 192 -19.75 0.40 5.11
C ALA A 192 -19.41 0.99 6.50
N GLU A 193 -19.49 2.31 6.65
CA GLU A 193 -19.21 3.06 7.88
C GLU A 193 -20.19 2.74 9.01
N GLN A 194 -21.46 2.43 8.70
CA GLN A 194 -22.47 2.03 9.69
C GLN A 194 -22.06 0.81 10.53
N ARG A 195 -21.10 0.00 10.06
CA ARG A 195 -20.75 -1.28 10.69
C ARG A 195 -19.55 -1.21 11.64
N LYS A 196 -18.65 -0.24 11.49
CA LYS A 196 -17.30 -0.28 12.10
C LYS A 196 -17.06 0.78 13.19
N GLY A 197 -17.82 1.88 13.17
CA GLY A 197 -17.81 2.91 14.23
C GLY A 197 -16.57 3.81 14.24
N ILE A 198 -16.75 5.05 14.72
CA ILE A 198 -15.73 6.12 14.69
C ILE A 198 -14.48 5.75 15.50
N GLN A 199 -14.64 5.04 16.62
CA GLN A 199 -13.51 4.68 17.49
C GLN A 199 -12.51 3.76 16.80
N TYR A 200 -12.99 2.87 15.92
CA TYR A 200 -12.12 2.00 15.13
C TYR A 200 -11.34 2.83 14.10
N GLU A 201 -11.99 3.76 13.40
CA GLU A 201 -11.35 4.62 12.41
C GLU A 201 -10.26 5.50 13.06
N LEU A 202 -10.54 6.03 14.25
CA LEU A 202 -9.57 6.79 15.03
C LEU A 202 -8.34 5.96 15.44
N ASP A 203 -8.53 4.72 15.88
CA ASP A 203 -7.41 3.82 16.19
C ASP A 203 -6.59 3.52 14.92
N LEU A 204 -7.28 3.28 13.80
CA LEU A 204 -6.63 2.99 12.53
C LEU A 204 -5.83 4.18 12.00
N SER A 205 -6.32 5.42 12.10
CA SER A 205 -5.59 6.61 11.65
C SER A 205 -4.33 6.85 12.47
N LYS A 206 -4.41 6.66 13.79
CA LYS A 206 -3.25 6.70 14.69
C LYS A 206 -2.24 5.61 14.36
N LYS A 207 -2.69 4.38 14.10
CA LYS A 207 -1.82 3.28 13.67
C LYS A 207 -1.15 3.61 12.33
N ALA A 208 -1.89 4.13 11.36
CA ALA A 208 -1.37 4.48 10.04
C ALA A 208 -0.20 5.44 10.11
N TYR A 209 -0.24 6.46 10.98
CA TYR A 209 0.92 7.31 11.24
C TYR A 209 2.04 6.57 12.00
N ARG A 210 1.72 5.93 13.13
CA ARG A 210 2.71 5.29 14.01
C ARG A 210 3.49 4.17 13.32
N ARG A 211 2.92 3.52 12.31
CA ARG A 211 3.57 2.46 11.55
C ARG A 211 4.53 2.96 10.47
N MET A 212 4.50 4.24 10.10
CA MET A 212 5.41 4.77 9.08
C MET A 212 6.87 4.59 9.46
N ARG A 213 7.23 4.84 10.73
CA ARG A 213 8.60 4.72 11.19
C ARG A 213 9.13 3.27 11.15
N PRO A 214 8.49 2.29 11.84
CA PRO A 214 8.95 0.90 11.75
C PRO A 214 8.89 0.36 10.32
N PHE A 215 7.95 0.80 9.50
CA PHE A 215 7.88 0.45 8.08
C PHE A 215 9.13 0.92 7.31
N ILE A 216 9.48 2.20 7.39
CA ILE A 216 10.66 2.76 6.71
C ILE A 216 11.93 2.10 7.23
N ASP A 217 12.05 1.94 8.56
CA ASP A 217 13.21 1.32 9.19
C ASP A 217 13.40 -0.14 8.71
N GLN A 218 12.34 -0.95 8.67
CA GLN A 218 12.42 -2.33 8.19
C GLN A 218 12.81 -2.42 6.70
N VAL A 219 12.23 -1.56 5.85
CA VAL A 219 12.57 -1.49 4.42
C VAL A 219 14.04 -1.14 4.24
N LYS A 220 14.53 -0.09 4.90
CA LYS A 220 15.94 0.32 4.83
C LYS A 220 16.88 -0.77 5.31
N GLN A 221 16.57 -1.39 6.45
CA GLN A 221 17.38 -2.46 7.04
C GLN A 221 17.49 -3.66 6.10
N GLN A 222 16.37 -4.09 5.51
CA GLN A 222 16.37 -5.22 4.59
C GLN A 222 17.10 -4.89 3.29
N LEU A 223 16.89 -3.71 2.71
CA LEU A 223 17.62 -3.26 1.52
C LEU A 223 19.14 -3.15 1.76
N THR A 224 19.55 -2.70 2.95
CA THR A 224 20.98 -2.65 3.33
C THR A 224 21.55 -4.06 3.50
N LYS A 225 20.80 -4.95 4.17
CA LYS A 225 21.19 -6.35 4.38
C LYS A 225 21.38 -7.09 3.04
N ASP A 226 20.56 -6.78 2.05
CA ASP A 226 20.62 -7.40 0.72
C ASP A 226 21.60 -6.68 -0.23
N GLY A 227 22.33 -5.66 0.25
CA GLY A 227 23.31 -4.91 -0.54
C GLY A 227 22.68 -4.05 -1.65
N LYS A 228 21.39 -3.74 -1.56
CA LYS A 228 20.63 -2.95 -2.54
C LYS A 228 20.71 -1.44 -2.24
N LEU A 229 21.10 -1.07 -1.02
CA LEU A 229 21.47 0.30 -0.63
C LEU A 229 22.95 0.34 -0.22
N ALA A 230 23.66 1.37 -0.68
CA ALA A 230 25.00 1.67 -0.19
C ALA A 230 24.90 2.24 1.24
N THR A 231 25.79 1.77 2.12
CA THR A 231 25.91 2.23 3.51
C THR A 231 26.64 3.56 3.59
#